data_AF-A0A9D5J9J0-F1
#
_entry.id   AF-A0A9D5J9J0-F1
#
_cell.length_a   1.000
_cell.length_b   1.000
_cell.length_c   1.000
_cell.angle_alpha   90.00
_cell.angle_beta   90.00
_cell.angle_gamma   90.00
#
_symmetry.space_group_name_H-M   'P 1'
#
loop_
_entity.id
_entity.type
_entity.pdbx_description
1 polymer ?
#
loop_
_entity_poly.entity_id
_entity_poly.type
_entity_poly.pdbx_seq_one_letter_code
_entity_poly.pdbx_strand_id
1 'polypeptide(L)'
;MYGGTIGRLLMCALCAALGVSTLAPADARLLQPADIATIVGLEQPMISPDGRRIALIATTTNRGGITSTSALLLVDVGSHAISKIVVGHDVADPRWSPEGKRLAYLAAARPNGRFALFVRDASGKSAQLTHAAGDVVDFAWRPDGAALAFAAYDAPHRTHSYFEAGDNDYTA
;
A
#
# COMPACT_ATOMS: atom_id res chain seq x y z
N MET A 1 -57.31 70.02 -6.40
CA MET A 1 -55.90 69.75 -6.07
C MET A 1 -55.57 68.34 -6.56
N TYR A 2 -54.61 68.25 -7.49
CA TYR A 2 -53.73 67.12 -7.88
C TYR A 2 -54.23 65.68 -7.62
N GLY A 3 -54.51 64.87 -8.64
CA GLY A 3 -53.53 64.20 -9.52
C GLY A 3 -53.33 62.76 -8.98
N GLY A 4 -53.66 61.65 -9.62
CA GLY A 4 -53.27 61.21 -10.96
C GLY A 4 -52.36 59.97 -10.82
N THR A 5 -52.57 58.97 -11.68
CA THR A 5 -51.65 57.88 -12.12
C THR A 5 -51.81 56.48 -11.52
N ILE A 6 -52.29 55.60 -12.41
CA ILE A 6 -52.24 54.13 -12.39
C ILE A 6 -50.78 53.67 -12.51
N GLY A 7 -50.31 52.85 -11.57
CA GLY A 7 -48.97 52.24 -11.57
C GLY A 7 -49.03 50.72 -11.83
N ARG A 8 -48.45 50.32 -12.96
CA ARG A 8 -48.30 48.94 -13.49
C ARG A 8 -47.31 48.06 -12.70
N LEU A 9 -47.60 46.75 -12.73
CA LEU A 9 -46.72 45.57 -12.74
C LEU A 9 -45.65 45.36 -11.65
N LEU A 10 -45.61 44.17 -11.06
CA LEU A 10 -44.55 43.18 -11.35
C LEU A 10 -44.88 41.81 -10.75
N MET A 11 -45.19 40.86 -11.64
CA MET A 11 -45.28 39.43 -11.37
C MET A 11 -43.85 38.87 -11.44
N CYS A 12 -43.24 38.59 -10.29
CA CYS A 12 -41.95 37.89 -10.24
C CYS A 12 -42.19 36.39 -10.38
N ALA A 13 -42.21 35.90 -11.63
CA ALA A 13 -42.06 34.48 -11.91
C ALA A 13 -40.56 34.14 -11.85
N LEU A 14 -40.10 33.62 -10.70
CA LEU A 14 -38.75 33.09 -10.56
C LEU A 14 -38.72 31.65 -11.09
N CYS A 15 -38.48 31.48 -12.39
CA CYS A 15 -38.13 30.18 -12.96
C CYS A 15 -36.71 29.82 -12.53
N ALA A 16 -36.56 28.97 -11.52
CA ALA A 16 -35.30 28.30 -11.23
C ALA A 16 -35.04 27.25 -12.32
N ALA A 17 -34.16 27.57 -13.27
CA ALA A 17 -33.65 26.57 -14.21
C ALA A 17 -32.72 25.62 -13.44
N LEU A 18 -33.24 24.44 -13.11
CA LEU A 18 -32.41 23.31 -12.69
C LEU A 18 -31.57 22.88 -13.91
N GLY A 19 -30.32 23.34 -13.94
CA GLY A 19 -29.33 22.85 -14.89
C GLY A 19 -29.05 21.38 -14.59
N VAL A 20 -29.64 20.48 -15.39
CA VAL A 20 -29.22 19.08 -15.41
C VAL A 20 -27.84 19.06 -16.06
N SER A 21 -26.78 18.97 -15.27
CA SER A 21 -25.44 18.72 -15.80
C SER A 21 -25.42 17.30 -16.37
N THR A 22 -25.54 17.16 -17.69
CA THR A 22 -25.25 15.89 -18.35
C THR A 22 -23.75 15.67 -18.29
N LEU A 23 -23.31 14.70 -17.50
CA LEU A 23 -21.95 14.18 -17.60
C LEU A 23 -21.75 13.73 -19.04
N ALA A 24 -20.78 14.35 -19.73
CA ALA A 24 -20.36 13.85 -21.03
C ALA A 24 -19.94 12.37 -20.87
N PRO A 25 -20.28 11.49 -21.82
CA PRO A 25 -19.82 10.11 -21.75
C PRO A 25 -18.30 10.13 -21.65
N ALA A 26 -17.77 9.46 -20.63
CA ALA A 26 -16.32 9.26 -20.51
C ALA A 26 -15.85 8.57 -21.80
N ASP A 27 -14.78 9.09 -22.39
CA ASP A 27 -14.19 8.55 -23.62
C ASP A 27 -13.59 7.17 -23.31
N ALA A 28 -14.43 6.15 -23.36
CA ALA A 28 -14.11 4.78 -22.98
C ALA A 28 -13.46 4.07 -24.17
N ARG A 29 -12.18 4.33 -24.40
CA ARG A 29 -11.39 3.54 -25.36
C ARG A 29 -11.07 2.15 -24.78
N LEU A 30 -10.98 1.15 -25.65
CA LEU A 30 -10.58 -0.20 -25.28
C LEU A 30 -9.15 -0.22 -24.72
N LEU A 31 -8.91 -1.09 -23.73
CA LEU A 31 -7.58 -1.37 -23.19
C LEU A 31 -6.65 -1.83 -24.33
N GLN A 32 -5.49 -1.18 -24.40
CA GLN A 32 -4.42 -1.53 -25.32
C GLN A 32 -3.31 -2.28 -24.57
N PRO A 33 -2.49 -3.09 -25.24
CA PRO A 33 -1.33 -3.73 -24.61
C PRO A 33 -0.41 -2.76 -23.88
N ALA A 34 -0.29 -1.52 -24.37
CA ALA A 34 0.48 -0.46 -23.73
C ALA A 34 -0.08 -0.03 -22.35
N ASP A 35 -1.39 -0.17 -22.13
CA ASP A 35 -2.02 0.15 -20.85
C ASP A 35 -1.68 -0.88 -19.77
N ILE A 36 -1.29 -2.12 -20.14
CA ILE A 36 -0.88 -3.14 -19.18
C ILE A 36 0.33 -2.67 -18.38
N ALA A 37 1.25 -1.92 -19.01
CA ALA A 37 2.43 -1.38 -18.35
C ALA A 37 2.13 -0.23 -17.37
N THR A 38 0.90 0.29 -17.35
CA THR A 38 0.48 1.36 -16.43
C THR A 38 -0.43 0.86 -15.31
N ILE A 39 -0.82 -0.42 -15.33
CA ILE A 39 -1.60 -1.05 -14.26
C ILE A 39 -0.77 -1.06 -12.98
N VAL A 40 -1.39 -0.60 -11.90
CA VAL A 40 -0.84 -0.68 -10.55
C VAL A 40 -1.57 -1.80 -9.81
N GLY A 41 -0.83 -2.82 -9.39
CA GLY A 41 -1.35 -3.85 -8.48
C GLY A 41 -1.52 -3.24 -7.09
N LEU A 42 -2.68 -3.47 -6.45
CA LEU A 42 -2.93 -3.06 -5.07
C LEU A 42 -3.13 -4.33 -4.23
N GLU A 43 -2.28 -4.51 -3.24
CA GLU A 43 -2.13 -5.76 -2.52
C GLU A 43 -2.08 -5.53 -1.00
N GLN A 44 -2.39 -6.59 -0.24
CA GLN A 44 -2.24 -6.64 1.22
C GLN A 44 -2.87 -5.44 1.98
N PRO A 45 -4.16 -5.12 1.77
CA PRO A 45 -4.80 -4.00 2.45
C PRO A 45 -4.98 -4.29 3.95
N MET A 46 -4.63 -3.31 4.78
CA MET A 46 -4.69 -3.40 6.24
C MET A 46 -5.32 -2.13 6.83
N ILE A 47 -6.51 -2.30 7.41
CA ILE A 47 -7.24 -1.22 8.08
C ILE A 47 -6.63 -0.98 9.47
N SER A 48 -6.44 0.28 9.85
CA SER A 48 -5.98 0.63 11.19
C SER A 48 -7.02 0.26 12.25
N PRO A 49 -6.63 -0.02 13.51
CA PRO A 49 -7.57 -0.40 14.56
C PRO A 49 -8.72 0.59 14.79
N ASP A 50 -8.47 1.88 14.58
CA ASP A 50 -9.46 2.96 14.68
C ASP A 50 -10.31 3.15 13.41
N GLY A 51 -10.05 2.37 12.35
CA GLY A 51 -10.74 2.45 11.07
C GLY A 51 -10.43 3.67 10.21
N ARG A 52 -9.52 4.56 10.66
CA ARG A 52 -9.29 5.86 10.00
C ARG A 52 -8.31 5.81 8.85
N ARG A 53 -7.49 4.76 8.77
CA ARG A 53 -6.42 4.64 7.78
C ARG A 53 -6.39 3.23 7.18
N ILE A 54 -5.94 3.15 5.93
CA ILE A 54 -5.67 1.88 5.26
C ILE A 54 -4.22 1.92 4.78
N ALA A 55 -3.42 0.94 5.20
CA ALA A 55 -2.11 0.68 4.63
C ALA A 55 -2.27 -0.36 3.51
N LEU A 56 -1.60 -0.18 2.37
CA LEU A 56 -1.60 -1.18 1.30
C LEU A 56 -0.31 -1.11 0.49
N ILE A 57 0.01 -2.20 -0.19
CA ILE A 57 1.14 -2.29 -1.10
C ILE A 57 0.67 -1.95 -2.51
N ALA A 58 1.39 -1.04 -3.16
CA ALA A 58 1.21 -0.71 -4.56
C ALA A 58 2.40 -1.22 -5.37
N THR A 59 2.15 -2.12 -6.30
CA THR A 59 3.15 -2.75 -7.16
C THR A 59 3.04 -2.20 -8.57
N THR A 60 4.14 -1.70 -9.11
CA THR A 60 4.25 -1.23 -10.49
C THR A 60 5.27 -2.06 -11.25
N THR A 61 4.91 -2.51 -12.46
CA THR A 61 5.82 -3.21 -13.36
C THR A 61 6.59 -2.20 -14.19
N ASN A 62 7.93 -2.30 -14.22
CA ASN A 62 8.75 -1.41 -15.04
C ASN A 62 8.60 -1.72 -16.55
N ARG A 63 8.82 -0.71 -17.39
CA ARG A 63 8.80 -0.84 -18.86
C ARG A 63 9.79 -1.92 -19.30
N GLY A 64 9.27 -3.01 -19.86
CA GLY A 64 10.02 -4.20 -20.23
C GLY A 64 9.57 -5.48 -19.51
N GLY A 65 8.78 -5.37 -18.44
CA GLY A 65 8.14 -6.52 -17.78
C GLY A 65 9.05 -7.37 -16.88
N ILE A 66 10.32 -6.96 -16.70
CA ILE A 66 11.34 -7.80 -16.04
C ILE A 66 11.40 -7.54 -14.52
N THR A 67 11.03 -6.35 -14.05
CA THR A 67 11.14 -5.97 -12.64
C THR A 67 9.88 -5.28 -12.14
N SER A 68 9.47 -5.65 -10.92
CA SER A 68 8.42 -4.98 -10.17
C SER A 68 9.04 -4.10 -9.10
N THR A 69 8.40 -2.99 -8.80
CA THR A 69 8.73 -2.16 -7.63
C THR A 69 7.48 -2.01 -6.79
N SER A 70 7.61 -2.20 -5.48
CA SER A 70 6.52 -1.95 -4.54
C SER A 70 6.71 -0.65 -3.76
N ALA A 71 5.59 -0.10 -3.30
CA ALA A 71 5.53 1.05 -2.41
C ALA A 71 4.45 0.81 -1.34
N LEU A 72 4.72 1.25 -0.12
CA LEU A 72 3.72 1.23 0.95
C LEU A 72 2.93 2.54 0.88
N LEU A 73 1.63 2.43 0.65
CA LEU A 73 0.70 3.54 0.64
C LEU A 73 -0.04 3.63 1.97
N LEU A 74 -0.40 4.86 2.33
CA LEU A 74 -1.32 5.17 3.40
C LEU A 74 -2.50 5.98 2.85
N VAL A 75 -3.70 5.45 3.03
CA VAL A 75 -4.96 6.10 2.66
C VAL A 75 -5.62 6.61 3.93
N ASP A 76 -5.99 7.88 3.96
CA ASP A 76 -6.88 8.44 4.97
C ASP A 76 -8.33 8.24 4.54
N VAL A 77 -9.13 7.59 5.40
CA VAL A 77 -10.50 7.18 5.05
C VAL A 77 -11.45 8.37 4.99
N GLY A 78 -11.24 9.42 5.80
CA GLY A 78 -12.16 10.57 5.86
C GLY A 78 -11.96 11.57 4.73
N SER A 79 -10.69 11.84 4.38
CA SER A 79 -10.31 12.80 3.34
C SER A 79 -10.06 12.16 1.97
N HIS A 80 -9.95 10.83 1.92
CA HIS A 80 -9.50 10.06 0.76
C HIS A 80 -8.08 10.41 0.29
N ALA A 81 -7.30 11.10 1.12
CA ALA A 81 -5.92 11.44 0.80
C ALA A 81 -5.06 10.17 0.74
N ILE A 82 -4.25 10.05 -0.31
CA ILE A 82 -3.32 8.92 -0.50
C ILE A 82 -1.89 9.44 -0.44
N SER A 83 -1.08 8.84 0.41
CA SER A 83 0.34 9.19 0.57
C SER A 83 1.22 7.96 0.38
N LYS A 84 2.31 8.09 -0.39
CA LYS A 84 3.38 7.09 -0.43
C LYS A 84 4.26 7.30 0.81
N ILE A 85 4.31 6.31 1.71
CA ILE A 85 5.06 6.42 2.96
C ILE A 85 6.40 5.67 2.92
N VAL A 86 6.52 4.65 2.06
CA VAL A 86 7.80 3.97 1.75
C VAL A 86 7.88 3.76 0.25
N VAL A 87 9.02 4.11 -0.37
CA VAL A 87 9.22 4.11 -1.83
C VAL A 87 10.60 3.54 -2.17
N GLY A 88 10.73 2.83 -3.29
CA GLY A 88 12.02 2.47 -3.89
C GLY A 88 12.71 1.27 -3.23
N HIS A 89 11.98 0.52 -2.44
CA HIS A 89 12.43 -0.72 -1.79
C HIS A 89 11.35 -1.77 -1.97
N ASP A 90 11.76 -3.03 -2.10
CA ASP A 90 10.82 -4.14 -1.96
C ASP A 90 10.25 -4.07 -0.55
N VAL A 91 8.94 -3.81 -0.47
CA VAL A 91 8.17 -3.65 0.76
C VAL A 91 6.95 -4.56 0.73
N ALA A 92 6.68 -5.20 1.86
CA ALA A 92 5.62 -6.20 2.01
C ALA A 92 5.09 -6.26 3.45
N ASP A 93 3.97 -6.96 3.61
CA ASP A 93 3.37 -7.38 4.89
C ASP A 93 3.19 -6.24 5.91
N PRO A 94 2.51 -5.14 5.57
CA PRO A 94 2.24 -4.10 6.55
C PRO A 94 1.33 -4.64 7.67
N ARG A 95 1.61 -4.32 8.94
CA ARG A 95 0.76 -4.66 10.09
C ARG A 95 0.73 -3.53 11.10
N TRP A 96 -0.46 -3.00 11.38
CA TRP A 96 -0.65 -2.00 12.43
C TRP A 96 -0.34 -2.58 13.80
N SER A 97 0.32 -1.78 14.64
CA SER A 97 0.35 -2.04 16.09
C SER A 97 -1.08 -2.12 16.65
N PRO A 98 -1.33 -2.88 17.72
CA PRO A 98 -2.66 -3.01 18.33
C PRO A 98 -3.31 -1.66 18.70
N GLU A 99 -2.50 -0.69 19.14
CA GLU A 99 -2.95 0.66 19.46
C GLU A 99 -3.09 1.60 18.24
N GLY A 100 -2.71 1.14 17.05
CA GLY A 100 -2.81 1.89 15.78
C GLY A 100 -1.81 3.04 15.60
N LYS A 101 -0.85 3.23 16.49
CA LYS A 101 0.12 4.35 16.43
C LYS A 101 1.36 4.07 15.60
N ARG A 102 1.67 2.79 15.37
CA ARG A 102 2.84 2.32 14.63
C ARG A 102 2.43 1.36 13.52
N LEU A 103 3.23 1.33 12.46
CA LEU A 103 3.06 0.40 11.34
C LEU A 103 4.35 -0.39 11.17
N ALA A 104 4.30 -1.69 11.40
CA ALA A 104 5.39 -2.60 11.08
C ALA A 104 5.25 -3.08 9.63
N TYR A 105 6.38 -3.39 8.99
CA TYR A 105 6.41 -3.90 7.62
C TYR A 105 7.76 -4.58 7.35
N LEU A 106 7.80 -5.44 6.34
CA LEU A 106 9.04 -6.01 5.83
C LEU A 106 9.56 -5.14 4.69
N ALA A 107 10.85 -4.82 4.72
CA ALA A 107 11.50 -4.16 3.58
C ALA A 107 12.97 -4.52 3.46
N ALA A 108 13.52 -4.36 2.26
CA ALA A 108 14.97 -4.39 2.05
C ALA A 108 15.62 -3.03 2.36
N ALA A 109 16.64 -2.99 3.23
CA ALA A 109 17.33 -1.75 3.61
C ALA A 109 18.09 -1.08 2.44
N ARG A 110 18.38 -1.85 1.38
CA ARG A 110 19.08 -1.43 0.16
C ARG A 110 18.50 -2.21 -1.04
N PRO A 111 18.64 -1.72 -2.28
CA PRO A 111 18.25 -2.49 -3.46
C PRO A 111 18.88 -3.88 -3.48
N ASN A 112 18.10 -4.92 -3.80
CA ASN A 112 18.51 -6.33 -3.76
C ASN A 112 19.02 -6.81 -2.38
N GLY A 113 18.68 -6.09 -1.31
CA GLY A 113 18.98 -6.47 0.06
C GLY A 113 17.97 -7.50 0.58
N ARG A 114 18.30 -8.06 1.74
CA ARG A 114 17.41 -8.98 2.45
C ARG A 114 16.26 -8.24 3.14
N PHE A 115 15.11 -8.89 3.22
CA PHE A 115 13.99 -8.39 4.00
C PHE A 115 14.35 -8.35 5.49
N ALA A 116 14.19 -7.17 6.06
CA ALA A 116 14.27 -6.94 7.50
C ALA A 116 12.95 -6.34 7.98
N LEU A 117 12.72 -6.45 9.29
CA LEU A 117 11.55 -5.89 9.94
C LEU A 117 11.80 -4.42 10.25
N PHE A 118 10.89 -3.57 9.79
CA PHE A 118 10.88 -2.14 10.06
C PHE A 118 9.63 -1.75 10.84
N VAL A 119 9.74 -0.68 11.62
CA VAL A 119 8.60 -0.01 12.25
C VAL A 119 8.64 1.46 11.91
N ARG A 120 7.51 1.97 11.40
CA ARG A 120 7.25 3.39 11.19
C ARG A 120 6.39 3.96 12.32
N ASP A 121 6.80 5.09 12.86
CA ASP A 121 6.05 5.83 13.86
C ASP A 121 5.11 6.89 13.25
N ALA A 122 4.32 7.55 14.10
CA ALA A 122 3.39 8.61 13.68
C ALA A 122 4.08 9.87 13.13
N SER A 123 5.36 10.10 13.43
CA SER A 123 6.14 11.20 12.83
C SER A 123 6.54 10.90 11.39
N GLY A 124 6.36 9.65 10.95
CA GLY A 124 6.76 9.17 9.64
C GLY A 124 8.21 8.66 9.60
N LYS A 125 8.88 8.54 10.75
CA LYS A 125 10.22 7.96 10.81
C LYS A 125 10.11 6.43 10.84
N SER A 126 10.93 5.77 10.04
CA SER A 126 11.07 4.31 10.04
C SER A 126 12.39 3.91 10.70
N ALA A 127 12.37 2.83 11.48
CA ALA A 127 13.53 2.21 12.08
C ALA A 127 13.60 0.72 11.72
N GLN A 128 14.78 0.24 11.34
CA GLN A 128 15.05 -1.19 11.19
C GLN A 128 15.20 -1.82 12.57
N LEU A 129 14.48 -2.91 12.83
CA LEU A 129 14.52 -3.61 14.12
C LEU A 129 15.34 -4.90 14.08
N THR A 130 15.53 -5.51 12.92
CA THR A 130 16.23 -6.79 12.78
C THR A 130 17.45 -6.69 11.87
N HIS A 131 18.49 -7.43 12.21
CA HIS A 131 19.71 -7.62 11.43
C HIS A 131 20.00 -9.12 11.26
N ALA A 132 18.97 -9.87 10.87
CA ALA A 132 19.04 -11.33 10.74
C ALA A 132 20.00 -11.74 9.61
N ALA A 133 20.55 -12.95 9.73
CA ALA A 133 21.48 -13.49 8.74
C ALA A 133 20.80 -14.02 7.48
N GLY A 134 19.47 -14.21 7.48
CA GLY A 134 18.63 -14.48 6.31
C GLY A 134 17.44 -13.51 6.26
N ASP A 135 16.55 -13.70 5.28
CA ASP A 135 15.34 -12.89 5.16
C ASP A 135 14.41 -13.11 6.35
N VAL A 136 13.87 -12.03 6.89
CA VAL A 136 12.68 -12.10 7.74
C VAL A 136 11.49 -12.39 6.84
N VAL A 137 10.75 -13.45 7.17
CA VAL A 137 9.64 -13.96 6.33
C VAL A 137 8.26 -13.77 6.95
N ASP A 138 8.18 -13.60 8.27
CA ASP A 138 6.94 -13.32 8.97
C ASP A 138 7.22 -12.63 10.31
N PHE A 139 6.23 -11.91 10.84
CA PHE A 139 6.32 -11.23 12.12
C PHE A 139 4.95 -10.93 12.74
N ALA A 140 4.83 -10.90 14.06
CA ALA A 140 3.58 -10.57 14.72
C ALA A 140 3.78 -9.61 15.89
N TRP A 141 2.89 -8.62 16.01
CA TRP A 141 2.83 -7.78 17.21
C TRP A 141 2.41 -8.61 18.41
N ARG A 142 3.06 -8.38 19.54
CA ARG A 142 2.52 -8.82 20.82
C ARG A 142 1.19 -8.07 21.06
N PRO A 143 0.17 -8.69 21.69
CA PRO A 143 -1.15 -8.06 21.85
C PRO A 143 -1.13 -6.71 22.59
N ASP A 144 -0.15 -6.48 23.46
CA ASP A 144 0.07 -5.21 24.17
C ASP A 144 0.82 -4.15 23.33
N GLY A 145 1.23 -4.49 22.10
CA GLY A 145 2.02 -3.66 21.19
C GLY A 145 3.48 -3.46 21.60
N ALA A 146 3.92 -3.91 22.78
CA ALA A 146 5.24 -3.54 23.29
C ALA A 146 6.40 -4.36 22.70
N ALA A 147 6.10 -5.44 21.98
CA ALA A 147 7.12 -6.25 21.31
C ALA A 147 6.60 -6.83 19.97
N LEU A 148 7.54 -7.38 19.20
CA LEU A 148 7.31 -8.10 17.96
C LEU A 148 8.01 -9.46 18.04
N ALA A 149 7.32 -10.52 17.62
CA ALA A 149 7.94 -11.80 17.27
C ALA A 149 8.24 -11.80 15.77
N PHE A 150 9.29 -12.49 15.33
CA PHE A 150 9.61 -12.64 13.91
C PHE A 150 10.22 -14.00 13.60
N ALA A 151 10.05 -14.46 12.37
CA ALA A 151 10.71 -15.63 11.81
C ALA A 151 11.66 -15.18 10.70
N ALA A 152 12.86 -15.75 10.68
CA ALA A 152 13.85 -15.48 9.64
C ALA A 152 14.54 -16.78 9.24
N TYR A 153 15.01 -16.83 7.99
CA TYR A 153 15.93 -17.89 7.60
C TYR A 153 17.26 -17.75 8.34
N ASP A 154 17.87 -18.88 8.66
CA ASP A 154 19.25 -18.92 9.12
C ASP A 154 20.19 -18.44 8.02
N ALA A 155 21.42 -18.10 8.42
CA ALA A 155 22.49 -17.90 7.45
C ALA A 155 22.55 -19.14 6.55
N PRO A 156 22.72 -18.99 5.22
CA PRO A 156 22.95 -20.15 4.37
C PRO A 156 24.15 -20.90 4.94
N HIS A 157 23.92 -22.15 5.35
CA HIS A 157 25.01 -23.04 5.71
C HIS A 157 25.92 -23.11 4.49
N ARG A 158 27.21 -22.81 4.67
CA ARG A 158 28.21 -23.24 3.69
C ARG A 158 28.27 -24.76 3.77
N THR A 159 27.36 -25.43 3.09
CA THR A 159 27.46 -26.86 2.88
C THR A 159 28.67 -27.03 1.98
N HIS A 160 29.82 -27.41 2.55
CA HIS A 160 30.77 -28.17 1.78
C HIS A 160 29.98 -29.38 1.28
N SER A 161 29.76 -29.48 -0.03
CA SER A 161 29.12 -30.61 -0.67
C SER A 161 30.01 -31.84 -0.47
N TYR A 162 30.00 -32.43 0.72
CA TYR A 162 30.36 -33.83 0.87
C TYR A 162 29.19 -34.61 0.29
N PHE A 163 29.31 -34.95 -0.99
CA PHE A 163 28.60 -36.10 -1.51
C PHE A 163 29.09 -37.32 -0.71
N GLU A 164 28.39 -37.69 0.34
CA GLU A 164 28.40 -39.07 0.80
C GLU A 164 27.55 -39.85 -0.19
N ALA A 165 28.20 -40.40 -1.21
CA ALA A 165 27.64 -41.53 -1.93
C ALA A 165 27.59 -42.67 -0.91
N GLY A 166 26.46 -42.79 -0.21
CA GLY A 166 26.16 -43.97 0.59
C GLY A 166 26.20 -45.18 -0.32
N ASP A 167 27.16 -46.05 -0.05
CA ASP A 167 27.35 -47.36 -0.67
C ASP A 167 26.03 -48.15 -0.49
N ASN A 168 25.27 -48.29 -1.58
CA ASN A 168 24.02 -49.04 -1.58
C ASN A 168 24.27 -50.48 -2.02
N ASP A 169 24.98 -51.24 -1.19
CA ASP A 169 25.06 -52.71 -1.31
C ASP A 169 23.79 -53.33 -0.69
N TYR A 170 22.71 -53.38 -1.48
CA TYR A 170 21.47 -54.12 -1.16
C TYR A 170 21.24 -55.29 -2.12
N THR A 171 22.26 -56.11 -2.37
CA THR A 171 22.06 -57.43 -2.98
C THR A 171 22.92 -58.49 -2.30
N ALA A 172 22.29 -59.29 -1.44
CA ALA A 172 22.73 -60.63 -1.05
C ALA A 172 21.56 -61.58 -1.25
#